data_AF-A0A7S2M1G5-F1
#
_entry.id   AF-A0A7S2M1G5-F1
#
_cell.length_a   1.000
_cell.length_b   1.000
_cell.length_c   1.000
_cell.angle_alpha   90.00
_cell.angle_beta   90.00
_cell.angle_gamma   90.00
#
_symmetry.space_group_name_H-M   'P 1'
#
loop_
_entity.id
_entity.type
_entity.pdbx_description
1 polymer ?
#
loop_
_entity_poly.entity_id
_entity_poly.type
_entity_poly.pdbx_seq_one_letter_code
_entity_poly.pdbx_strand_id
1 'polypeptide(L)'
;MELMKFDCGGAAAVLGAARAVGQNQPEGVEAHFIVAACENMINARAVVPSDILTASNGKTVEVLNTDAEGRLTLADALVFADKECGCESIIELSTLTGACMISLGQKICGVWTDNDDLAKSIEDVSKVTGDKSWRMPMAAEYKEQLKSKVADMTNLGGRYGGAITAALFLTEFVDKKKPFAHIDIAGPVWDDATGATGFGAKMVSEWVSRQGE
;
A
#
# COMPACT_ATOMS: atom_id res chain seq x y z
N MET A 1 1.08 10.83 -17.66
CA MET A 1 0.59 11.85 -16.72
C MET A 1 -0.93 12.05 -16.77
N GLU A 2 -1.61 12.07 -17.92
CA GLU A 2 -3.07 12.30 -17.98
C GLU A 2 -3.89 11.40 -17.03
N LEU A 3 -3.44 10.16 -16.82
CA LEU A 3 -4.13 9.19 -15.98
C LEU A 3 -3.81 9.30 -14.49
N MET A 4 -2.87 10.13 -14.03
CA MET A 4 -2.48 10.19 -12.60
C MET A 4 -3.61 10.61 -11.64
N LYS A 5 -4.77 11.03 -12.16
CA LYS A 5 -6.02 11.13 -11.39
C LYS A 5 -6.44 9.83 -10.70
N PHE A 6 -5.99 8.66 -11.18
CA PHE A 6 -6.26 7.37 -10.54
C PHE A 6 -5.28 7.03 -9.40
N ASP A 7 -4.27 7.87 -9.14
CA ASP A 7 -3.27 7.61 -8.09
C ASP A 7 -3.82 7.77 -6.65
N CYS A 8 -5.12 8.01 -6.53
CA CYS A 8 -5.89 7.87 -5.30
C CYS A 8 -6.76 6.59 -5.29
N GLY A 9 -6.50 5.63 -6.18
CA GLY A 9 -7.30 4.42 -6.35
C GLY A 9 -7.37 3.56 -5.09
N GLY A 10 -6.27 3.47 -4.33
CA GLY A 10 -6.24 2.84 -3.01
C GLY A 10 -7.17 3.52 -2.01
N ALA A 11 -7.10 4.85 -1.92
CA ALA A 11 -8.00 5.64 -1.07
C ALA A 11 -9.47 5.47 -1.48
N ALA A 12 -9.77 5.46 -2.78
CA ALA A 12 -11.12 5.22 -3.28
C ALA A 12 -11.64 3.82 -2.90
N ALA A 13 -10.79 2.79 -2.95
CA ALA A 13 -11.13 1.43 -2.53
C ALA A 13 -11.43 1.37 -1.02
N VAL A 14 -10.57 1.97 -0.19
CA VAL A 14 -10.73 2.04 1.27
C VAL A 14 -12.01 2.78 1.66
N LEU A 15 -12.31 3.92 1.04
CA LEU A 15 -13.55 4.67 1.31
C LEU A 15 -14.79 3.94 0.80
N GLY A 16 -14.69 3.23 -0.34
CA GLY A 16 -15.75 2.36 -0.84
C GLY A 16 -16.06 1.20 0.12
N ALA A 17 -15.01 0.60 0.69
CA ALA A 17 -15.14 -0.42 1.71
C ALA A 17 -15.72 0.14 3.02
N ALA A 18 -15.28 1.31 3.47
CA ALA A 18 -15.83 1.99 4.65
C ALA A 18 -17.34 2.19 4.54
N ARG A 19 -17.82 2.61 3.36
CA ARG A 19 -19.25 2.72 3.08
C ARG A 19 -19.96 1.37 3.22
N ALA A 20 -19.42 0.31 2.62
CA ALA A 20 -20.04 -1.02 2.67
C ALA A 20 -20.05 -1.60 4.10
N VAL A 21 -18.94 -1.49 4.82
CA VAL A 21 -18.82 -1.93 6.22
C VAL A 21 -19.77 -1.16 7.12
N GLY A 22 -19.89 0.16 6.96
CA GLY A 22 -20.83 0.98 7.74
C GLY A 22 -22.31 0.62 7.48
N GLN A 23 -22.63 0.07 6.31
CA GLN A 23 -23.97 -0.41 5.97
C GLN A 23 -24.24 -1.83 6.49
N ASN A 24 -23.23 -2.71 6.41
CA ASN A 24 -23.36 -4.11 6.82
C ASN A 24 -23.22 -4.32 8.33
N GLN A 25 -22.52 -3.41 9.02
CA GLN A 25 -22.30 -3.41 10.47
C GLN A 25 -21.83 -4.78 11.01
N PRO A 26 -20.69 -5.31 10.52
CA PRO A 26 -20.15 -6.55 11.06
C PRO A 26 -19.88 -6.41 12.56
N GLU A 27 -20.29 -7.40 13.33
CA GLU A 27 -20.07 -7.44 14.77
C GLU A 27 -18.63 -7.91 15.07
N GLY A 28 -18.13 -7.67 16.29
CA GLY A 28 -16.84 -8.22 16.73
C GLY A 28 -15.58 -7.58 16.14
N VAL A 29 -15.70 -6.55 15.30
CA VAL A 29 -14.55 -5.87 14.67
C VAL A 29 -14.58 -4.35 14.83
N GLU A 30 -13.43 -3.77 15.15
CA GLU A 30 -13.18 -2.32 15.04
C GLU A 30 -12.29 -2.08 13.81
N ALA A 31 -12.76 -1.26 12.87
CA ALA A 31 -12.04 -0.99 11.62
C ALA A 31 -11.72 0.50 11.46
N HIS A 32 -10.44 0.82 11.25
CA HIS A 32 -9.96 2.17 10.96
C HIS A 32 -9.67 2.30 9.45
N PHE A 33 -10.31 3.26 8.79
CA PHE A 33 -10.12 3.55 7.37
C PHE A 33 -9.28 4.83 7.21
N ILE A 34 -8.00 4.69 6.85
CA ILE A 34 -7.01 5.77 6.91
C ILE A 34 -6.57 6.16 5.50
N VAL A 35 -6.50 7.47 5.23
CA VAL A 35 -6.03 8.03 3.96
C VAL A 35 -5.15 9.25 4.24
N ALA A 36 -3.88 9.18 3.84
CA ALA A 36 -2.97 10.33 3.82
C ALA A 36 -3.06 11.04 2.45
N ALA A 37 -4.13 11.80 2.23
CA ALA A 37 -4.41 12.44 0.94
C ALA A 37 -3.50 13.66 0.70
N CYS A 38 -2.87 13.71 -0.48
CA CYS A 38 -2.12 14.87 -0.97
C CYS A 38 -2.12 14.91 -2.50
N GLU A 39 -1.54 15.97 -3.06
CA GLU A 39 -1.16 16.05 -4.48
C GLU A 39 0.37 16.16 -4.59
N ASN A 40 0.95 15.51 -5.61
CA ASN A 40 2.37 15.62 -5.91
C ASN A 40 2.59 16.63 -7.04
N MET A 41 3.08 17.83 -6.69
CA MET A 41 3.11 18.99 -7.58
C MET A 41 4.49 19.62 -7.64
N ILE A 42 4.84 20.18 -8.81
CA ILE A 42 6.06 20.95 -8.99
C ILE A 42 5.79 22.40 -8.58
N ASN A 43 6.48 22.88 -7.54
CA ASN A 43 6.45 24.27 -7.12
C ASN A 43 7.72 24.65 -6.33
N ALA A 44 7.87 25.93 -5.96
CA ALA A 44 9.04 26.46 -5.24
C ALA A 44 9.23 25.90 -3.81
N ARG A 45 8.26 25.17 -3.27
CA ARG A 45 8.28 24.52 -1.96
C ARG A 45 8.18 23.00 -2.06
N ALA A 46 8.27 22.44 -3.27
CA ALA A 46 8.21 20.99 -3.48
C ALA A 46 9.44 20.31 -2.87
N VAL A 47 9.25 19.05 -2.46
CA VAL A 47 10.38 18.16 -2.14
C VAL A 47 11.29 18.06 -3.34
N VAL A 48 12.60 18.07 -3.12
CA VAL A 48 13.61 17.93 -4.17
C VAL A 48 14.40 16.63 -4.02
N PRO A 49 14.93 16.06 -5.12
CA PRO A 49 15.82 14.92 -5.01
C PRO A 49 17.00 15.20 -4.07
N SER A 50 17.31 14.21 -3.23
CA SER A 50 18.28 14.23 -2.12
C SER A 50 17.82 14.92 -0.83
N ASP A 51 16.58 15.40 -0.74
CA ASP A 51 16.00 15.78 0.55
C ASP A 51 15.98 14.58 1.50
N ILE A 52 16.25 14.83 2.78
CA ILE A 52 16.13 13.84 3.85
C ILE A 52 14.91 14.20 4.67
N LEU A 53 13.88 13.36 4.57
CA LEU A 53 12.64 13.49 5.34
C LEU A 53 12.74 12.67 6.63
N THR A 54 12.09 13.13 7.70
CA THR A 54 11.96 12.36 8.95
C THR A 54 10.52 11.92 9.10
N ALA A 55 10.26 10.62 9.05
CA ALA A 55 8.95 10.04 9.31
C ALA A 55 8.60 10.15 10.81
N SER A 56 7.32 10.04 11.14
CA SER A 56 6.79 10.11 12.50
C SER A 56 7.29 9.02 13.46
N ASN A 57 7.86 7.92 12.95
CA ASN A 57 8.58 6.94 13.78
C ASN A 57 10.06 7.30 14.03
N GLY A 58 10.53 8.47 13.58
CA GLY A 58 11.88 8.98 13.73
C GLY A 58 12.88 8.50 12.67
N LYS A 59 12.48 7.60 11.76
CA LYS A 59 13.35 7.14 10.66
C LYS A 59 13.53 8.23 9.62
N THR A 60 14.74 8.31 9.08
CA THR A 60 15.13 9.26 8.05
C THR A 60 15.14 8.60 6.67
N VAL A 61 14.58 9.27 5.66
CA VAL A 61 14.45 8.78 4.30
C VAL A 61 15.06 9.77 3.31
N GLU A 62 16.10 9.35 2.58
CA GLU A 62 16.66 10.08 1.46
C GLU A 62 15.78 9.90 0.21
N VAL A 63 15.26 11.02 -0.32
CA VAL A 63 14.36 11.03 -1.47
C VAL A 63 15.17 11.03 -2.76
N LEU A 64 15.38 9.86 -3.37
CA LEU A 64 16.12 9.77 -4.64
C LEU A 64 15.23 10.05 -5.86
N ASN A 65 13.92 9.81 -5.74
CA ASN A 65 12.96 10.11 -6.79
C ASN A 65 11.64 10.59 -6.18
N THR A 66 11.21 11.80 -6.55
CA THR A 66 9.99 12.43 -6.05
C THR A 66 8.70 11.83 -6.64
N ASP A 67 8.81 10.99 -7.66
CA ASP A 67 7.72 10.17 -8.25
C ASP A 67 7.57 8.80 -7.55
N ALA A 68 8.34 8.59 -6.48
CA ALA A 68 8.15 7.49 -5.53
C ALA A 68 7.67 8.07 -4.19
N GLU A 69 6.71 8.97 -4.25
CA GLU A 69 6.05 9.70 -3.17
C GLU A 69 5.00 8.88 -2.44
N GLY A 70 4.27 7.98 -3.13
CA GLY A 70 3.15 7.25 -2.51
C GLY A 70 3.59 6.46 -1.27
N ARG A 71 4.78 5.87 -1.30
CA ARG A 71 5.34 5.18 -0.14
C ARG A 71 5.73 6.13 1.01
N LEU A 72 6.04 7.39 0.71
CA LEU A 72 6.37 8.41 1.73
C LEU A 72 5.11 8.84 2.48
N THR A 73 3.99 9.03 1.78
CA THR A 73 2.71 9.34 2.44
C THR A 73 2.22 8.14 3.26
N LEU A 74 2.36 6.93 2.70
CA LEU A 74 2.02 5.69 3.39
C LEU A 74 2.89 5.43 4.61
N ALA A 75 4.16 5.85 4.63
CA ALA A 75 5.03 5.68 5.79
C ALA A 75 4.41 6.26 7.06
N ASP A 76 3.93 7.51 7.01
CA ASP A 76 3.28 8.13 8.17
C ASP A 76 1.87 7.61 8.41
N ALA A 77 1.12 7.25 7.36
CA ALA A 77 -0.19 6.61 7.52
C ALA A 77 -0.09 5.26 8.25
N LEU A 78 0.93 4.47 7.94
CA LEU A 78 1.21 3.18 8.58
C LEU A 78 1.64 3.34 10.02
N VAL A 79 2.52 4.32 10.31
CA VAL A 79 2.88 4.64 11.71
C VAL A 79 1.66 5.08 12.51
N PHE A 80 0.78 5.89 11.92
CA PHE A 80 -0.46 6.32 12.55
C PHE A 80 -1.40 5.13 12.83
N ALA A 81 -1.62 4.27 11.83
CA ALA A 81 -2.43 3.06 11.97
C ALA A 81 -1.89 2.11 13.06
N ASP A 82 -0.57 1.93 13.10
CA ASP A 82 0.10 1.04 14.03
C ASP A 82 0.10 1.59 15.47
N LYS A 83 0.49 2.85 15.66
CA LYS A 83 0.74 3.44 16.99
C LYS A 83 -0.45 4.18 17.58
N GLU A 84 -1.12 5.01 16.77
CA GLU A 84 -2.18 5.89 17.26
C GLU A 84 -3.53 5.17 17.27
N CYS A 85 -3.85 4.44 16.19
CA CYS A 85 -5.05 3.60 16.15
C CYS A 85 -4.88 2.26 16.89
N GLY A 86 -3.64 1.80 17.08
CA GLY A 86 -3.36 0.55 17.78
C GLY A 86 -3.83 -0.70 17.02
N CYS A 87 -3.97 -0.63 15.68
CA CYS A 87 -4.49 -1.74 14.88
C CYS A 87 -3.68 -3.04 15.11
N GLU A 88 -4.39 -4.16 15.22
CA GLU A 88 -3.77 -5.49 15.45
C GLU A 88 -3.33 -6.16 14.14
N SER A 89 -4.00 -5.85 13.02
CA SER A 89 -3.65 -6.29 11.68
C SER A 89 -3.89 -5.16 10.69
N ILE A 90 -3.00 -4.98 9.72
CA ILE A 90 -3.03 -3.87 8.76
C ILE A 90 -2.95 -4.43 7.34
N ILE A 91 -3.93 -4.07 6.49
CA ILE A 91 -3.81 -4.18 5.04
C ILE A 91 -3.75 -2.78 4.43
N GLU A 92 -2.85 -2.58 3.49
CA GLU A 92 -2.64 -1.31 2.79
C GLU A 92 -2.83 -1.50 1.29
N LEU A 93 -3.58 -0.61 0.66
CA LEU A 93 -3.87 -0.64 -0.78
C LEU A 93 -3.36 0.63 -1.43
N SER A 94 -2.52 0.49 -2.45
CA SER A 94 -1.99 1.64 -3.20
C SER A 94 -1.70 1.31 -4.65
N THR A 95 -1.73 2.35 -5.47
CA THR A 95 -1.32 2.34 -6.88
C THR A 95 0.20 2.50 -7.00
N LEU A 96 0.95 1.67 -6.26
CA LEU A 96 2.30 2.03 -5.83
C LEU A 96 3.36 1.89 -6.91
N THR A 97 3.30 0.85 -7.75
CA THR A 97 4.38 0.59 -8.70
C THR A 97 3.93 0.16 -10.08
N GLY A 98 4.52 0.80 -11.10
CA GLY A 98 4.48 0.28 -12.47
C GLY A 98 5.19 -1.08 -12.61
N ALA A 99 6.11 -1.42 -11.69
CA ALA A 99 6.76 -2.72 -11.66
C ALA A 99 5.76 -3.87 -11.39
N CYS A 100 4.78 -3.66 -10.50
CA CYS A 100 3.71 -4.63 -10.27
C CYS A 100 2.88 -4.84 -11.54
N MET A 101 2.51 -3.76 -12.25
CA MET A 101 1.80 -3.84 -13.52
C MET A 101 2.57 -4.63 -14.59
N ILE A 102 3.88 -4.41 -14.70
CA ILE A 102 4.73 -5.16 -15.64
C ILE A 102 4.72 -6.66 -15.30
N SER A 103 4.67 -7.01 -14.01
CA SER A 103 4.72 -8.41 -13.56
C SER A 103 3.40 -9.16 -13.65
N LEU A 104 2.28 -8.51 -13.31
CA LEU A 104 0.96 -9.16 -13.14
C LEU A 104 -0.11 -8.64 -14.11
N GLY A 105 0.21 -7.64 -14.93
CA GLY A 105 -0.72 -7.02 -15.86
C GLY A 105 -1.73 -6.08 -15.18
N GLN A 106 -2.83 -5.83 -15.87
CA GLN A 106 -3.86 -4.83 -15.47
C GLN A 106 -5.05 -5.45 -14.72
N LYS A 107 -5.02 -6.73 -14.35
CA LYS A 107 -6.21 -7.43 -13.82
C LYS A 107 -6.00 -8.18 -12.51
N ILE A 108 -4.76 -8.22 -12.02
CA ILE A 108 -4.37 -8.95 -10.81
C ILE A 108 -3.54 -8.00 -9.95
N CYS A 109 -3.87 -7.86 -8.68
CA CYS A 109 -3.04 -7.12 -7.72
C CYS A 109 -1.93 -8.00 -7.15
N GLY A 110 -0.81 -7.38 -6.78
CA GLY A 110 0.25 -8.07 -6.05
C GLY A 110 0.03 -7.93 -4.54
N VAL A 111 0.28 -8.99 -3.79
CA VAL A 111 0.18 -9.00 -2.32
C VAL A 111 1.54 -9.37 -1.71
N TRP A 112 2.09 -8.51 -0.88
CA TRP A 112 3.33 -8.75 -0.14
C TRP A 112 3.04 -8.79 1.36
N THR A 113 3.33 -9.94 1.97
CA THR A 113 3.27 -10.12 3.43
C THR A 113 4.15 -11.31 3.82
N ASP A 114 4.80 -11.21 4.98
CA ASP A 114 5.52 -12.28 5.65
C ASP A 114 4.63 -13.12 6.58
N ASN A 115 3.36 -12.74 6.73
CA ASN A 115 2.38 -13.49 7.50
C ASN A 115 1.55 -14.43 6.59
N ASP A 116 1.73 -15.74 6.77
CA ASP A 116 1.07 -16.76 5.94
C ASP A 116 -0.45 -16.81 6.13
N ASP A 117 -0.94 -16.58 7.35
CA ASP A 117 -2.37 -16.57 7.66
C ASP A 117 -3.07 -15.38 7.02
N LEU A 118 -2.45 -14.20 7.08
CA LEU A 118 -2.94 -12.99 6.41
C LEU A 118 -2.93 -13.16 4.89
N ALA A 119 -1.87 -13.76 4.33
CA ALA A 119 -1.81 -14.05 2.90
C ALA A 119 -2.96 -14.96 2.45
N LYS A 120 -3.22 -16.03 3.22
CA LYS A 120 -4.30 -16.97 2.95
C LYS A 120 -5.67 -16.31 3.10
N SER A 121 -5.85 -15.49 4.13
CA SER A 121 -7.07 -14.70 4.34
C SER A 121 -7.38 -13.82 3.12
N ILE A 122 -6.40 -13.08 2.61
CA ILE A 122 -6.55 -12.24 1.42
C ILE A 122 -6.84 -13.09 0.17
N GLU A 123 -6.18 -14.24 0.00
CA GLU A 123 -6.44 -15.16 -1.12
C GLU A 123 -7.89 -15.68 -1.10
N ASP A 124 -8.40 -16.07 0.06
CA ASP A 124 -9.75 -16.59 0.21
C ASP A 124 -10.81 -15.49 0.01
N VAL A 125 -10.52 -14.26 0.41
CA VAL A 125 -11.33 -13.08 0.10
C VAL A 125 -11.31 -12.78 -1.40
N SER A 126 -10.15 -12.88 -2.05
CA SER A 126 -10.00 -12.68 -3.50
C SER A 126 -10.90 -13.64 -4.31
N LYS A 127 -10.97 -14.91 -3.90
CA LYS A 127 -11.83 -15.93 -4.54
C LYS A 127 -13.32 -15.58 -4.47
N VAL A 128 -13.78 -15.02 -3.36
CA VAL A 128 -15.20 -14.70 -3.14
C VAL A 128 -15.61 -13.38 -3.80
N THR A 129 -14.74 -12.37 -3.74
CA THR A 129 -15.03 -11.02 -4.24
C THR A 129 -14.81 -10.86 -5.75
N GLY A 130 -13.93 -11.70 -6.32
CA GLY A 130 -13.48 -11.63 -7.71
C GLY A 130 -12.36 -10.62 -7.94
N ASP A 131 -11.94 -9.87 -6.91
CA ASP A 131 -10.78 -8.98 -6.96
C ASP A 131 -9.51 -9.85 -6.92
N LYS A 132 -8.98 -10.23 -8.10
CA LYS A 132 -7.89 -11.20 -8.24
C LYS A 132 -6.59 -10.72 -7.60
N SER A 133 -6.04 -11.52 -6.70
CA SER A 133 -4.74 -11.27 -6.07
C SER A 133 -3.71 -12.37 -6.38
N TRP A 134 -2.44 -12.01 -6.34
CA TRP A 134 -1.33 -12.97 -6.35
C TRP A 134 -0.31 -12.65 -5.26
N ARG A 135 0.04 -13.64 -4.43
CA ARG A 135 1.05 -13.47 -3.39
C ARG A 135 2.44 -13.40 -4.03
N MET A 136 3.17 -12.34 -3.72
CA MET A 136 4.50 -12.04 -4.22
C MET A 136 5.54 -12.26 -3.12
N PRO A 137 6.79 -12.62 -3.47
CA PRO A 137 7.83 -12.90 -2.49
C PRO A 137 8.33 -11.62 -1.80
N MET A 138 8.61 -11.72 -0.51
CA MET A 138 9.29 -10.69 0.29
C MET A 138 10.79 -11.01 0.47
N ALA A 139 11.55 -10.90 -0.61
CA ALA A 139 12.99 -11.22 -0.62
C ALA A 139 13.80 -10.20 0.19
N ALA A 140 14.18 -10.56 1.42
CA ALA A 140 14.84 -9.66 2.37
C ALA A 140 16.20 -9.13 1.86
N GLU A 141 16.87 -9.85 0.98
CA GLU A 141 18.15 -9.45 0.37
C GLU A 141 18.03 -8.15 -0.41
N TYR A 142 16.83 -7.82 -0.90
CA TYR A 142 16.60 -6.57 -1.64
C TYR A 142 16.55 -5.33 -0.74
N LYS A 143 16.55 -5.48 0.60
CA LYS A 143 16.74 -4.34 1.51
C LYS A 143 18.09 -3.64 1.31
N GLU A 144 19.11 -4.36 0.81
CA GLU A 144 20.39 -3.75 0.45
C GLU A 144 20.26 -2.63 -0.59
N GLN A 145 19.25 -2.71 -1.46
CA GLN A 145 18.99 -1.69 -2.47
C GLN A 145 18.42 -0.39 -1.86
N LEU A 146 17.88 -0.45 -0.64
CA LEU A 146 17.29 0.70 0.06
C LEU A 146 18.28 1.42 0.98
N LYS A 147 19.56 1.02 1.01
CA LYS A 147 20.56 1.66 1.88
C LYS A 147 20.89 3.06 1.39
N SER A 148 20.75 4.03 2.29
CA SER A 148 21.30 5.39 2.10
C SER A 148 22.68 5.50 2.75
N LYS A 149 23.50 6.43 2.25
CA LYS A 149 24.78 6.82 2.88
C LYS A 149 24.64 7.93 3.91
N VAL A 150 23.48 8.61 3.93
CA VAL A 150 23.25 9.86 4.68
C VAL A 150 21.96 9.85 5.51
N ALA A 151 21.07 8.88 5.27
CA ALA A 151 19.83 8.64 6.02
C ALA A 151 19.73 7.14 6.39
N ASP A 152 18.67 6.76 7.09
CA ASP A 152 18.42 5.35 7.45
C ASP A 152 18.09 4.49 6.22
N MET A 153 17.41 5.06 5.22
CA MET A 153 17.09 4.41 3.95
C MET A 153 16.84 5.40 2.81
N THR A 154 16.77 4.90 1.58
CA THR A 154 16.30 5.65 0.41
C THR A 154 14.83 5.32 0.13
N ASN A 155 14.08 6.26 -0.46
CA ASN A 155 12.72 5.98 -0.91
C ASN A 155 12.70 5.11 -2.19
N LEU A 156 13.83 4.99 -2.90
CA LEU A 156 13.93 4.23 -4.13
C LEU A 156 15.05 3.19 -4.01
N GLY A 157 14.72 1.94 -4.36
CA GLY A 157 15.71 0.90 -4.58
C GLY A 157 16.29 0.96 -6.00
N GLY A 158 16.37 -0.18 -6.67
CA GLY A 158 16.74 -0.28 -8.08
C GLY A 158 15.55 -0.52 -9.02
N ARG A 159 15.85 -0.55 -10.32
CA ARG A 159 14.89 -0.93 -11.37
C ARG A 159 14.40 -2.38 -11.21
N TYR A 160 15.28 -3.29 -10.81
CA TYR A 160 14.97 -4.71 -10.69
C TYR A 160 14.42 -5.03 -9.29
N GLY A 161 13.22 -5.60 -9.24
CA GLY A 161 12.53 -5.84 -7.97
C GLY A 161 11.87 -4.60 -7.38
N GLY A 162 11.53 -3.60 -8.20
CA GLY A 162 10.93 -2.33 -7.76
C GLY A 162 9.68 -2.50 -6.87
N ALA A 163 8.79 -3.44 -7.20
CA ALA A 163 7.62 -3.74 -6.38
C ALA A 163 7.98 -4.36 -5.02
N ILE A 164 8.97 -5.27 -5.00
CA ILE A 164 9.44 -5.91 -3.76
C ILE A 164 10.14 -4.89 -2.86
N THR A 165 11.00 -4.03 -3.42
CA THR A 165 11.68 -2.97 -2.64
C THR A 165 10.70 -1.94 -2.10
N ALA A 166 9.63 -1.62 -2.83
CA ALA A 166 8.54 -0.78 -2.32
C ALA A 166 7.83 -1.44 -1.12
N ALA A 167 7.47 -2.73 -1.22
CA ALA A 167 6.87 -3.47 -0.11
C ALA A 167 7.81 -3.54 1.11
N LEU A 168 9.10 -3.82 0.90
CA LEU A 168 10.10 -3.85 1.97
C LEU A 168 10.25 -2.50 2.66
N PHE A 169 10.23 -1.40 1.89
CA PHE A 169 10.24 -0.04 2.43
C PHE A 169 9.05 0.18 3.38
N LEU A 170 7.82 -0.18 2.97
CA LEU A 170 6.63 0.00 3.80
C LEU A 170 6.70 -0.77 5.12
N THR A 171 7.32 -1.96 5.13
CA THR A 171 7.46 -2.74 6.37
C THR A 171 8.28 -2.03 7.43
N GLU A 172 9.09 -1.03 7.08
CA GLU A 172 9.90 -0.27 8.04
C GLU A 172 9.07 0.68 8.91
N PHE A 173 7.77 0.81 8.61
CA PHE A 173 6.83 1.74 9.24
C PHE A 173 5.70 1.06 10.03
N VAL A 174 5.78 -0.26 10.21
CA VAL A 174 4.86 -1.07 11.02
C VAL A 174 5.67 -1.92 12.02
N ASP A 175 5.18 -2.12 13.24
CA ASP A 175 5.76 -3.11 14.17
C ASP A 175 5.85 -4.50 13.51
N LYS A 176 7.05 -5.06 13.47
CA LYS A 176 7.35 -6.37 12.87
C LYS A 176 6.60 -7.53 13.51
N LYS A 177 6.00 -7.34 14.69
CA LYS A 177 5.19 -8.36 15.38
C LYS A 177 3.75 -8.38 14.92
N LYS A 178 3.27 -7.35 14.22
CA LYS A 178 1.89 -7.23 13.77
C LYS A 178 1.75 -7.71 12.32
N PRO A 179 0.70 -8.49 11.99
CA PRO A 179 0.38 -8.83 10.61
C PRO A 179 0.22 -7.57 9.75
N PHE A 180 0.99 -7.50 8.67
CA PHE A 180 0.93 -6.43 7.69
C PHE A 180 0.94 -7.00 6.27
N ALA A 181 0.06 -6.49 5.41
CA ALA A 181 0.11 -6.76 3.98
C ALA A 181 0.05 -5.48 3.15
N HIS A 182 0.98 -5.35 2.21
CA HIS A 182 0.92 -4.38 1.13
C HIS A 182 0.24 -5.02 -0.09
N ILE A 183 -0.76 -4.33 -0.64
CA ILE A 183 -1.53 -4.77 -1.81
C ILE A 183 -1.37 -3.71 -2.91
N ASP A 184 -0.49 -3.99 -3.87
CA ASP A 184 -0.26 -3.11 -5.02
C ASP A 184 -1.35 -3.31 -6.07
N ILE A 185 -2.21 -2.31 -6.20
CA ILE A 185 -3.36 -2.29 -7.10
C ILE A 185 -3.15 -1.38 -8.31
N ALA A 186 -1.92 -0.93 -8.61
CA ALA A 186 -1.62 -0.02 -9.73
C ALA A 186 -2.20 -0.50 -11.07
N GLY A 187 -2.19 -1.81 -11.31
CA GLY A 187 -2.77 -2.42 -12.51
C GLY A 187 -4.30 -2.36 -12.54
N PRO A 188 -5.00 -3.02 -11.60
CA PRO A 188 -6.43 -3.25 -11.72
C PRO A 188 -7.35 -2.08 -11.38
N VAL A 189 -6.87 -0.96 -10.83
CA VAL A 189 -7.71 0.21 -10.50
C VAL A 189 -8.30 0.93 -11.73
N TRP A 190 -7.67 0.76 -12.89
CA TRP A 190 -8.07 1.45 -14.13
C TRP A 190 -8.17 0.47 -15.29
N ASP A 191 -9.23 0.60 -16.07
CA ASP A 191 -9.43 -0.11 -17.32
C ASP A 191 -9.51 0.91 -18.46
N ASP A 192 -8.73 0.71 -19.52
CA ASP A 192 -8.61 1.70 -20.60
C ASP A 192 -9.93 1.92 -21.37
N ALA A 193 -10.85 0.96 -21.35
CA ALA A 193 -12.14 1.07 -22.02
C ALA A 193 -13.24 1.64 -21.11
N THR A 194 -13.21 1.33 -19.82
CA THR A 194 -14.33 1.60 -18.89
C THR A 194 -13.99 2.58 -17.75
N GLY A 195 -12.72 2.95 -17.59
CA GLY A 195 -12.25 3.89 -16.59
C GLY A 195 -11.99 3.24 -15.23
N ALA A 196 -12.29 3.96 -14.14
CA ALA A 196 -12.06 3.47 -12.79
C ALA A 196 -12.89 2.22 -12.50
N THR A 197 -12.26 1.17 -11.96
CA THR A 197 -12.89 -0.14 -11.77
C THR A 197 -13.52 -0.32 -10.37
N GLY A 198 -13.08 0.47 -9.39
CA GLY A 198 -13.41 0.28 -7.98
C GLY A 198 -12.75 -0.95 -7.35
N PHE A 199 -11.71 -1.51 -7.97
CA PHE A 199 -10.97 -2.67 -7.49
C PHE A 199 -10.49 -2.49 -6.05
N GLY A 200 -10.63 -3.53 -5.23
CA GLY A 200 -10.18 -3.54 -3.84
C GLY A 200 -11.28 -3.18 -2.83
N ALA A 201 -12.33 -2.44 -3.22
CA ALA A 201 -13.40 -2.06 -2.30
C ALA A 201 -14.16 -3.28 -1.75
N LYS A 202 -14.43 -4.27 -2.60
CA LYS A 202 -15.08 -5.52 -2.17
C LYS A 202 -14.14 -6.37 -1.34
N MET A 203 -12.88 -6.51 -1.80
CA MET A 203 -11.84 -7.22 -1.05
C MET A 203 -11.70 -6.70 0.38
N VAL A 204 -11.53 -5.39 0.57
CA VAL A 204 -11.37 -4.80 1.91
C VAL A 204 -12.64 -4.98 2.74
N SER A 205 -13.82 -4.72 2.17
CA SER A 205 -15.08 -4.88 2.91
C SER A 205 -15.30 -6.32 3.37
N GLU A 206 -15.04 -7.31 2.52
CA GLU A 206 -15.18 -8.73 2.85
C GLU A 206 -14.12 -9.17 3.86
N TRP A 207 -12.88 -8.70 3.72
CA TRP A 207 -11.81 -9.00 4.67
C TRP A 207 -12.15 -8.50 6.08
N VAL A 208 -12.67 -7.26 6.21
CA VAL A 208 -13.11 -6.70 7.49
C VAL A 208 -14.25 -7.51 8.09
N SER A 209 -15.27 -7.89 7.31
CA SER A 209 -16.39 -8.69 7.80
C SER A 209 -15.94 -10.02 8.43
N ARG A 210 -14.91 -10.65 7.86
CA ARG A 210 -14.35 -11.92 8.38
C ARG A 210 -13.47 -11.78 9.62
N GLN A 211 -13.09 -10.56 10.02
CA GLN A 211 -12.31 -10.37 11.25
C GLN A 211 -13.19 -10.44 12.51
N GLY A 212 -14.50 -10.24 12.36
CA GLY A 212 -15.46 -10.27 13.47
C GLY A 212 -16.08 -11.64 13.74
N GLU A 213 -15.84 -12.62 12.87
CA GLU A 213 -16.31 -14.01 12.99
C GLU A 213 -15.41 -14.85 13.89
#